data_AF-A0A7X5WNM1-F1
#
_entry.id   AF-A0A7X5WNM1-F1
#
_cell.length_a   1.000
_cell.length_b   1.000
_cell.length_c   1.000
_cell.angle_alpha   90.00
_cell.angle_beta   90.00
_cell.angle_gamma   90.00
#
_symmetry.space_group_name_H-M   'P 1'
#
loop_
_entity.id
_entity.type
_entity.pdbx_description
1 polymer ?
#
loop_
_entity_poly.entity_id
_entity_poly.type
_entity_poly.pdbx_seq_one_letter_code
_entity_poly.pdbx_strand_id
1 'polypeptide(L)' 'RRCPPGGLPVTYAALARDVRRGDRVLIDDGRVELHVTGKRSAEVICEVVRGGTVGDNKGINLPDSSL' A
#
# COMPACT_ATOMS: atom_id res chain seq x y z
N ARG A 1 2.69 17.85 -0.72
CA ARG A 1 1.57 17.76 0.26
C ARG A 1 2.10 17.00 1.48
N ARG A 2 1.85 17.41 2.72
CA ARG A 2 2.31 16.62 3.87
C ARG A 2 1.34 15.47 4.11
N CYS A 3 1.87 14.26 4.12
CA CYS A 3 1.14 13.08 4.53
C CYS A 3 1.02 13.07 6.07
N PRO A 4 -0.14 12.71 6.66
CA PRO A 4 -0.22 12.48 8.10
C PRO A 4 0.75 11.37 8.53
N PRO A 5 1.27 11.41 9.78
CA PRO A 5 2.15 10.37 10.28
C PRO A 5 1.47 9.01 10.21
N GLY A 6 2.12 8.03 9.57
CA GLY A 6 1.59 6.67 9.41
C GLY A 6 0.54 6.49 8.30
N GLY A 7 0.18 7.54 7.56
CA GLY A 7 -0.64 7.43 6.36
C GLY A 7 0.19 7.38 5.08
N LEU A 8 -0.38 6.85 4.00
CA LEU A 8 0.11 7.04 2.64
C LEU A 8 -1.10 7.19 1.70
N PRO A 9 -1.45 8.41 1.24
CA PRO A 9 -2.56 8.61 0.33
C PRO A 9 -2.23 8.00 -1.04
N VAL A 10 -3.20 7.30 -1.61
CA VAL A 10 -3.08 6.66 -2.92
C VAL A 10 -4.19 7.18 -3.81
N THR A 11 -3.93 7.28 -5.11
CA THR A 11 -4.95 7.65 -6.10
C THR A 11 -5.83 6.45 -6.50
N TYR A 12 -5.42 5.23 -6.13
CA TYR A 12 -6.15 4.01 -6.44
C TYR A 12 -7.32 3.78 -5.48
N ALA A 13 -8.48 4.36 -5.79
CA ALA A 13 -9.68 4.30 -4.94
C ALA A 13 -10.18 2.87 -4.67
N ALA A 14 -9.92 1.92 -5.57
CA ALA A 14 -10.34 0.53 -5.44
C ALA A 14 -9.34 -0.34 -4.64
N LEU A 15 -8.23 0.21 -4.14
CA LEU A 15 -7.19 -0.55 -3.43
C LEU A 15 -7.76 -1.43 -2.31
N ALA A 16 -8.62 -0.87 -1.45
CA ALA A 16 -9.20 -1.61 -0.32
C ALA A 16 -10.14 -2.76 -0.76
N ARG A 17 -10.69 -2.70 -1.98
CA ARG A 17 -11.50 -3.79 -2.53
C ARG A 17 -10.62 -4.90 -3.09
N ASP A 18 -9.52 -4.53 -3.75
CA ASP A 18 -8.76 -5.44 -4.60
C ASP A 18 -7.62 -6.16 -3.87
N VAL A 19 -7.29 -5.75 -2.64
CA VAL A 19 -6.35 -6.46 -1.76
C VAL A 19 -7.08 -7.23 -0.65
N ARG A 20 -6.44 -8.25 -0.10
CA ARG A 20 -6.90 -9.07 1.03
C ARG A 20 -5.81 -9.12 2.10
N ARG A 21 -6.21 -9.52 3.32
CA ARG A 21 -5.22 -9.78 4.38
C ARG A 21 -4.31 -10.91 3.93
N GLY A 22 -2.99 -10.71 4.06
CA GLY A 22 -1.98 -11.61 3.53
C GLY A 22 -1.32 -11.13 2.24
N ASP A 23 -1.96 -10.23 1.49
CA ASP A 23 -1.41 -9.76 0.21
C ASP A 23 -0.22 -8.80 0.43
N ARG A 24 0.68 -8.78 -0.55
CA ARG A 24 1.77 -7.80 -0.60
C ARG A 24 1.36 -6.56 -1.36
N VAL A 25 1.82 -5.42 -0.86
CA VAL A 25 1.76 -4.12 -1.54
C VAL A 25 3.17 -3.62 -1.73
N LEU A 26 3.57 -3.46 -2.98
CA LEU A 26 4.90 -3.03 -3.39
C LEU A 26 4.84 -1.56 -3.81
N ILE A 27 5.79 -0.74 -3.35
CA ILE A 27 5.86 0.69 -3.69
C ILE A 27 7.24 1.00 -4.28
N ASP A 28 7.27 1.91 -5.26
CA ASP A 28 8.51 2.37 -5.92
C ASP A 28 9.30 1.21 -6.53
N ASP A 29 8.68 0.53 -7.51
CA ASP A 29 9.22 -0.67 -8.18
C ASP A 29 9.60 -1.80 -7.21
N GLY A 30 8.85 -1.86 -6.09
CA GLY A 30 9.03 -2.82 -5.03
C GLY A 30 10.08 -2.44 -4.00
N ARG A 31 10.77 -1.30 -4.11
CA ARG A 31 11.77 -0.84 -3.12
C ARG A 31 11.24 -0.84 -1.68
N VAL A 32 9.98 -0.48 -1.51
CA VAL A 32 9.25 -0.63 -0.24
C VAL A 32 8.23 -1.77 -0.37
N GLU A 33 8.16 -2.60 0.66
CA GLU A 33 7.24 -3.73 0.73
C GLU A 33 6.40 -3.65 2.00
N LEU A 34 5.09 -3.77 1.80
CA LEU A 34 4.10 -3.77 2.86
C LEU A 34 3.29 -5.08 2.80
N HIS A 35 2.86 -5.54 3.97
CA HIS A 35 2.00 -6.71 4.11
C HIS A 35 0.64 -6.29 4.66
N VAL A 36 -0.45 -6.64 3.97
CA VAL A 36 -1.80 -6.25 4.40
C VAL A 36 -2.21 -7.05 5.64
N THR A 37 -2.41 -6.36 6.76
CA THR A 37 -2.84 -6.96 8.03
C THR A 37 -4.34 -6.75 8.29
N GLY A 38 -4.96 -5.76 7.64
CA GLY A 38 -6.38 -5.47 7.76
C GLY A 38 -6.87 -4.42 6.78
N LYS A 39 -8.18 -4.18 6.76
CA LYS A 39 -8.84 -3.18 5.90
C LYS A 39 -9.95 -2.47 6.67
N ARG A 40 -10.15 -1.19 6.38
CA ARG A 40 -11.31 -0.37 6.76
C ARG A 40 -12.00 0.14 5.49
N SER A 41 -13.13 0.82 5.60
CA SER A 41 -13.97 1.21 4.46
C SER A 41 -13.21 1.86 3.29
N ALA A 42 -12.20 2.68 3.55
CA ALA A 42 -11.37 3.33 2.53
C ALA A 42 -9.86 3.28 2.83
N GLU A 43 -9.44 2.43 3.78
CA GLU A 43 -8.05 2.36 4.22
C GLU A 43 -7.58 0.90 4.22
N VAL A 44 -6.32 0.70 3.84
CA VAL A 44 -5.65 -0.58 3.98
C VAL A 44 -4.63 -0.44 5.09
N ILE A 45 -4.72 -1.32 6.09
CA ILE A 45 -3.78 -1.36 7.19
C ILE A 45 -2.71 -2.37 6.81
N CYS A 46 -1.46 -1.91 6.81
CA CYS A 46 -0.31 -2.73 6.47
C CYS A 46 0.75 -2.68 7.55
N GLU A 47 1.54 -3.75 7.61
CA GLU A 47 2.81 -3.78 8.30
C GLU A 47 3.95 -3.54 7.29
N VAL A 48 4.98 -2.82 7.70
CA VAL A 48 6.16 -2.58 6.86
C VAL A 48 7.06 -3.81 6.93
N VAL A 49 7.18 -4.55 5.84
CA VAL A 49 8.11 -5.68 5.73
C VAL A 49 9.49 -5.17 5.34
N ARG A 50 9.55 -4.28 4.34
CA ARG A 50 10.77 -3.58 3.93
C ARG A 50 10.51 -2.09 3.87
N GLY A 51 11.13 -1.36 4.80
CA GLY A 51 11.04 0.09 4.87
C GLY A 51 11.91 0.81 3.82
N GLY A 52 11.69 2.11 3.69
CA GLY A 52 12.44 2.96 2.77
C GLY A 52 11.79 4.34 2.64
N THR A 53 12.43 5.22 1.88
CA THR A 53 11.86 6.52 1.55
C THR A 53 10.85 6.38 0.42
N VAL A 54 9.62 6.79 0.67
CA VAL A 54 8.57 6.89 -0.38
C VAL A 54 8.47 8.35 -0.79
N GLY A 55 8.76 8.63 -2.06
CA GLY A 55 8.57 9.96 -2.66
C GLY A 55 7.15 10.19 -3.15
N ASP A 56 6.91 11.34 -3.79
CA ASP A 56 5.65 11.63 -4.45
C ASP A 56 5.49 10.80 -5.76
N ASN A 57 4.24 10.55 -6.16
CA ASN A 57 3.86 9.89 -7.43
C ASN A 57 4.52 8.52 -7.65
N LYS A 58 4.79 7.78 -6.57
CA LYS A 58 5.31 6.41 -6.68
C LYS A 58 4.22 5.42 -7.05
N GLY A 59 4.59 4.50 -7.94
CA GLY A 59 3.72 3.41 -8.36
C GLY A 59 3.47 2.42 -7.24
N ILE A 60 2.30 1.77 -7.29
CA ILE A 60 1.91 0.66 -6.43
C ILE A 60 1.78 -0.58 -7.30
N ASN A 61 2.35 -1.68 -6.86
CA ASN A 61 2.20 -2.97 -7.51
C ASN A 61 1.62 -3.99 -6.51
N LEU A 62 0.71 -4.83 -6.99
CA LEU A 62 -0.08 -5.77 -6.20
C LEU A 62 0.11 -7.18 -6.78
N PRO A 63 1.25 -7.85 -6.51
CA PRO A 63 1.59 -9.13 -7.14
C PRO A 63 0.62 -10.26 -6.82
N ASP A 64 -0.09 -10.16 -5.69
CA ASP A 64 -1.02 -11.18 -5.20
C ASP A 64 -2.49 -10.79 -5.44
N SER A 65 -2.75 -9.58 -5.95
CA SER A 65 -4.12 -9.16 -6.26
C SER A 65 -4.66 -9.92 -7.46
N SER A 66 -5.96 -10.20 -7.45
CA SER A 66 -6.66 -10.87 -8.55
C SER A 66 -7.08 -9.89 -9.67
N LEU A 67 -6.34 -8.79 -9.86
CA LEU A 67 -6.56 -7.80 -10.92
C LEU A 67 -6.09 -8.30 -12.28
#